data_AF-A0A2M7WZT4-F1
#
_entry.id   AF-A0A2M7WZT4-F1
#
_cell.length_a   1.000
_cell.length_b   1.000
_cell.length_c   1.000
_cell.angle_alpha   90.00
_cell.angle_beta   90.00
_cell.angle_gamma   90.00
#
_symmetry.space_group_name_H-M   'P 1'
#
loop_
_entity.id
_entity.type
_entity.pdbx_description
1 polymer ?
#
loop_
_entity_poly.entity_id
_entity_poly.type
_entity_poly.pdbx_seq_one_letter_code
_entity_poly.pdbx_strand_id
1 'polypeptide(L)'
;MLGIIWNTIIKAPIVTTLLWLTNLTGSAGIAIILLTVIIQVIFIPLRVPSIKSSLKMKKIKPELDKLKDTHKGDKMAQGQAQMDLYKKHGINPWGGILPLL
;
A
#
# COMPACT_ATOMS: atom_id res chain seq x y z
N MET A 1 -10.39 4.55 29.98
CA MET A 1 -9.02 4.40 29.44
C MET A 1 -8.95 4.50 27.92
N LEU A 2 -9.77 3.79 27.14
CA LEU A 2 -9.75 3.86 25.65
C LEU A 2 -9.99 5.25 25.06
N GLY A 3 -10.88 6.06 25.66
CA GLY A 3 -11.16 7.43 25.19
C GLY A 3 -10.03 8.44 25.42
N ILE A 4 -9.16 8.20 26.41
CA ILE A 4 -8.02 9.08 26.71
C ILE A 4 -6.92 8.83 25.69
N ILE A 5 -6.57 7.56 25.45
CA ILE A 5 -5.58 7.14 24.45
C ILE A 5 -5.97 7.67 23.05
N TRP A 6 -7.23 7.54 22.66
CA TRP A 6 -7.73 8.07 21.39
C TRP A 6 -7.58 9.59 21.28
N ASN A 7 -7.84 10.32 22.37
CA ASN A 7 -7.81 11.78 22.36
C ASN A 7 -6.38 12.35 22.41
N THR A 8 -5.48 11.75 23.19
CA THR A 8 -4.10 12.25 23.34
C THR A 8 -3.13 11.71 22.30
N ILE A 9 -3.28 10.48 21.81
CA ILE A 9 -2.36 9.94 20.79
C ILE A 9 -2.75 10.38 19.39
N ILE A 10 -4.06 10.44 19.07
CA ILE A 10 -4.50 10.74 17.70
C ILE A 10 -4.86 12.21 17.54
N LYS A 11 -5.72 12.78 18.39
CA LYS A 11 -6.19 14.16 18.18
C LYS A 11 -5.16 15.22 18.56
N ALA A 12 -4.45 15.05 19.68
CA ALA A 12 -3.51 16.07 20.17
C ALA A 12 -2.37 16.41 19.18
N PRO A 13 -1.65 15.45 18.56
CA PRO A 13 -0.60 15.79 17.61
C PRO A 13 -1.17 16.38 16.31
N ILE A 14 -2.34 15.91 15.86
CA ILE A 14 -3.00 16.44 14.65
C ILE A 14 -3.38 17.91 14.84
N VAL A 15 -4.05 18.24 15.96
CA VAL A 15 -4.52 19.61 16.23
C VAL A 15 -3.34 20.54 16.50
N THR A 16 -2.30 20.10 17.21
CA THR A 16 -1.11 20.92 17.49
C THR A 16 -0.30 21.20 16.21
N THR A 17 -0.12 20.20 15.35
CA THR A 17 0.58 20.36 14.07
C THR A 17 -0.21 21.26 13.12
N LEU A 18 -1.55 21.11 13.10
CA LEU A 18 -2.43 21.96 12.32
C LEU A 18 -2.37 23.41 12.81
N LEU A 19 -2.45 23.66 14.11
CA LEU A 19 -2.34 25.00 14.70
C LEU A 19 -0.99 25.66 14.45
N TRP A 20 0.10 24.87 14.45
CA TRP A 20 1.44 25.38 14.13
C TRP A 20 1.56 25.78 12.65
N LEU A 21 1.02 24.96 11.75
CA LEU A 21 0.95 25.27 10.32
C LEU A 21 0.03 26.45 10.01
N THR A 22 -1.12 26.57 10.68
CA THR A 22 -2.04 27.71 10.50
C THR A 22 -1.44 29.02 10.98
N ASN A 23 -0.61 28.99 12.03
CA ASN A 23 0.11 30.19 12.50
C ASN A 23 1.20 30.65 11.53
N LEU A 24 1.81 29.71 10.78
CA LEU A 24 2.81 30.01 9.75
C LEU A 24 2.21 30.52 8.43
N THR A 25 1.05 30.01 8.02
CA THR A 25 0.43 30.35 6.72
C THR A 25 -0.71 31.37 6.83
N GLY A 26 -1.22 31.66 8.03
CA GLY A 26 -2.35 32.56 8.26
C GLY A 26 -3.71 32.04 7.75
N SER A 27 -3.76 30.83 7.16
CA SER A 27 -4.97 30.24 6.59
C SER A 27 -5.02 28.74 6.85
N ALA A 28 -6.11 28.30 7.48
CA ALA A 28 -6.33 26.90 7.82
C ALA A 28 -6.38 25.98 6.60
N GLY A 29 -6.88 26.46 5.47
CA GLY A 29 -6.95 25.67 4.23
C GLY A 29 -5.56 25.42 3.63
N ILE A 30 -4.71 26.45 3.58
CA ILE A 30 -3.36 26.36 3.00
C ILE A 30 -2.48 25.44 3.84
N ALA A 31 -2.59 25.52 5.17
CA ALA A 31 -1.90 24.62 6.09
C ALA A 31 -2.18 23.13 5.82
N ILE A 32 -3.46 22.78 5.59
CA ILE A 32 -3.87 21.40 5.29
C ILE A 32 -3.30 20.94 3.95
N ILE A 33 -3.41 21.78 2.91
CA ILE A 33 -2.90 21.44 1.58
C ILE A 33 -1.39 21.18 1.66
N LEU A 34 -0.63 22.07 2.33
CA LEU A 34 0.81 21.96 2.46
C LEU A 34 1.21 20.70 3.25
N LEU A 35 0.47 20.38 4.33
CA LEU A 35 0.66 19.14 5.09
C LEU A 35 0.44 17.90 4.22
N THR A 36 -0.64 17.86 3.44
CA THR A 36 -0.94 16.72 2.55
C THR A 36 0.13 16.55 1.48
N VAL A 37 0.65 17.64 0.91
CA VAL A 37 1.73 17.60 -0.08
C VAL A 37 3.02 17.06 0.54
N ILE A 38 3.40 17.52 1.73
CA ILE A 38 4.60 17.03 2.44
C ILE A 38 4.48 15.53 2.72
N ILE A 39 3.36 15.09 3.28
CA ILE A 39 3.10 13.67 3.55
C ILE A 39 3.18 12.87 2.24
N GLN A 40 2.54 13.37 1.19
CA GLN A 40 2.54 12.70 -0.10
C GLN A 40 3.96 12.55 -0.65
N VAL A 41 4.80 13.60 -0.56
CA VAL A 41 6.21 13.55 -0.99
C VAL A 41 7.03 12.54 -0.19
N ILE A 42 6.85 12.47 1.12
CA ILE A 42 7.54 11.49 1.99
C ILE A 42 7.08 10.05 1.68
N PHE A 43 5.82 9.86 1.32
CA PHE A 43 5.27 8.53 0.98
C PHE A 43 5.50 8.12 -0.48
N ILE A 44 5.93 9.01 -1.39
CA ILE A 44 6.30 8.65 -2.77
C ILE A 44 7.37 7.55 -2.84
N PRO A 45 8.54 7.63 -2.14
CA PRO A 45 9.53 6.56 -2.20
C PRO A 45 8.98 5.22 -1.67
N LEU A 46 8.01 5.25 -0.76
CA LEU A 46 7.33 4.05 -0.27
C LEU A 46 6.33 3.48 -1.30
N ARG A 47 5.74 4.32 -2.17
CA ARG A 47 4.80 3.89 -3.23
C ARG A 47 5.48 3.21 -4.42
N VAL A 48 6.72 3.60 -4.76
CA VAL A 48 7.48 3.05 -5.90
C VAL A 48 7.64 1.50 -5.87
N PRO A 49 8.08 0.87 -4.76
CA PRO A 49 8.23 -0.59 -4.72
C PRO A 49 6.90 -1.34 -4.87
N SER A 50 5.80 -0.75 -4.38
CA SER A 50 4.45 -1.31 -4.52
C SER A 50 4.00 -1.34 -5.98
N ILE A 51 4.20 -0.23 -6.72
CA ILE A 51 3.86 -0.15 -8.15
C ILE A 51 4.69 -1.14 -8.98
N LYS A 52 5.99 -1.27 -8.70
CA LYS A 52 6.88 -2.22 -9.38
C LYS A 52 6.42 -3.67 -9.19
N SER A 53 5.93 -4.01 -8.01
CA SER A 53 5.41 -5.34 -7.69
C SER A 53 4.09 -5.63 -8.42
N SER A 54 3.19 -4.65 -8.50
CA SER A 54 1.93 -4.78 -9.24
C SER A 54 2.13 -4.94 -10.76
N LEU A 55 3.11 -4.25 -11.35
CA LEU A 55 3.43 -4.39 -12.78
C LEU A 55 4.02 -5.76 -13.10
N LYS A 56 4.89 -6.30 -12.23
CA LYS A 56 5.40 -7.67 -12.37
C LYS A 56 4.27 -8.69 -12.31
N MET A 57 3.29 -8.51 -11.42
CA MET A 57 2.11 -9.39 -11.33
C MET A 57 1.26 -9.36 -12.60
N LYS A 58 1.09 -8.19 -13.23
CA LYS A 58 0.39 -8.08 -14.53
C LYS A 58 1.08 -8.86 -15.65
N LYS A 59 2.42 -8.94 -15.65
CA LYS A 59 3.18 -9.67 -16.68
C LYS A 59 3.03 -11.19 -16.59
N ILE A 60 2.88 -11.75 -15.38
CA ILE A 60 2.67 -13.21 -15.19
C ILE A 60 1.21 -13.64 -15.40
N LYS A 61 0.25 -12.71 -15.42
CA LYS A 61 -1.17 -13.00 -15.61
C LYS A 61 -1.47 -13.96 -16.77
N PRO A 62 -0.92 -13.78 -18.00
CA PRO A 62 -1.15 -14.73 -19.09
C PRO A 62 -0.61 -16.14 -18.84
N GLU A 63 0.52 -16.27 -18.14
CA GLU A 63 1.07 -17.59 -17.77
C GLU A 63 0.25 -18.26 -16.68
N LEU A 64 -0.23 -17.47 -15.72
CA LEU A 64 -1.20 -17.92 -14.71
C LEU A 64 -2.48 -18.42 -15.36
N ASP A 65 -3.02 -17.71 -16.35
CA ASP A 65 -4.26 -18.10 -17.02
C ASP A 65 -4.08 -19.41 -17.83
N LYS A 66 -2.95 -19.58 -18.52
CA LYS A 66 -2.59 -20.88 -19.16
C LYS A 66 -2.47 -22.03 -18.17
N LEU A 67 -1.87 -21.76 -17.01
CA LEU A 67 -1.68 -22.74 -15.95
C LEU A 67 -3.02 -23.09 -15.28
N LYS A 68 -3.96 -22.13 -15.20
CA LYS A 68 -5.33 -22.39 -14.80
C LYS A 68 -6.10 -23.24 -15.81
N ASP A 69 -5.90 -23.02 -17.11
CA ASP A 69 -6.52 -23.81 -18.18
C ASP A 69 -6.03 -25.26 -18.20
N THR A 70 -4.73 -25.47 -17.93
CA THR A 70 -4.09 -26.80 -17.90
C THR A 70 -4.51 -27.62 -16.67
N HIS A 71 -4.85 -26.96 -15.55
CA HIS A 71 -5.19 -27.60 -14.28
C HIS A 71 -6.66 -27.41 -13.84
N LYS A 72 -7.60 -27.20 -14.78
CA LYS A 72 -9.04 -26.99 -14.49
C LYS A 72 -9.70 -28.06 -13.60
N GLY A 73 -9.16 -29.27 -13.54
CA GLY A 73 -9.70 -30.39 -12.77
C GLY A 73 -9.11 -30.58 -11.36
N ASP A 74 -7.96 -29.97 -11.06
CA ASP A 74 -7.23 -30.22 -9.81
C ASP A 74 -6.79 -28.90 -9.16
N LYS A 75 -7.63 -28.41 -8.25
CA LYS A 75 -7.40 -27.16 -7.52
C LYS A 75 -6.16 -27.22 -6.62
N MET A 76 -5.77 -28.40 -6.13
CA MET A 76 -4.56 -28.55 -5.31
C MET A 76 -3.32 -28.42 -6.19
N ALA A 77 -3.25 -29.15 -7.30
CA ALA A 77 -2.15 -29.05 -8.25
C ALA A 77 -2.03 -27.63 -8.84
N GLN A 78 -3.17 -26.98 -9.12
CA GLN A 78 -3.23 -25.60 -9.58
C GLN A 78 -2.63 -24.61 -8.58
N GLY A 79 -2.95 -24.74 -7.28
CA GLY A 79 -2.40 -23.88 -6.23
C GLY A 79 -0.89 -24.04 -6.06
N GLN A 80 -0.41 -25.29 -6.13
CA GLN A 80 1.02 -25.61 -6.04
C GLN A 80 1.80 -25.03 -7.22
N ALA A 81 1.32 -25.28 -8.45
CA ALA A 81 1.97 -24.81 -9.67
C ALA A 81 1.90 -23.28 -9.82
N GLN A 82 0.85 -22.63 -9.31
CA GLN A 82 0.78 -21.17 -9.20
C GLN A 82 1.85 -20.62 -8.25
N MET A 83 2.09 -21.27 -7.11
CA MET A 83 3.12 -20.87 -6.16
C MET A 83 4.54 -21.06 -6.73
N ASP A 84 4.77 -22.14 -7.47
CA ASP A 84 6.06 -22.39 -8.13
C ASP A 84 6.32 -21.40 -9.27
N LEU A 85 5.29 -20.97 -10.00
CA LEU A 85 5.40 -19.92 -11.01
C LEU A 85 5.82 -18.58 -10.39
N TYR A 86 5.24 -18.23 -9.22
CA TYR A 86 5.62 -17.04 -8.46
C TYR A 86 7.07 -17.08 -7.97
N LYS A 87 7.53 -18.25 -7.49
CA LYS A 87 8.93 -18.47 -7.09
C LYS A 87 9.89 -18.35 -8.26
N LYS A 88 9.58 -18.98 -9.41
CA LYS A 88 10.41 -18.91 -10.63
C LYS A 88 10.61 -17.49 -11.15
N HIS A 89 9.58 -16.65 -11.04
CA HIS A 89 9.65 -15.25 -11.47
C HIS A 89 10.13 -14.27 -10.39
N GLY A 90 10.43 -14.76 -9.17
CA GLY A 90 10.89 -13.94 -8.05
C GLY A 90 9.86 -12.89 -7.62
N ILE A 91 8.56 -13.23 -7.72
CA ILE A 91 7.46 -12.32 -7.40
C ILE A 91 6.86 -12.76 -6.08
N ASN A 92 6.91 -11.86 -5.08
CA ASN A 92 6.33 -12.12 -3.78
C ASN A 92 4.83 -11.74 -3.82
N PRO A 93 3.87 -12.69 -3.81
CA PRO A 93 2.44 -12.37 -3.84
C PRO A 93 2.01 -11.53 -2.64
N TRP A 94 2.75 -11.63 -1.52
CA TRP A 94 2.59 -10.81 -0.32
C TRP A 94 3.17 -9.39 -0.44
N GLY A 95 4.05 -9.14 -1.41
CA GLY A 95 4.56 -7.79 -1.70
C GLY A 95 3.47 -6.87 -2.28
N GLY A 96 2.36 -7.44 -2.77
CA GLY A 96 1.17 -6.70 -3.18
C GLY A 96 0.21 -6.38 -2.03
N ILE A 97 0.38 -6.99 -0.85
CA ILE A 97 -0.41 -6.73 0.35
C ILE A 97 0.17 -5.58 1.21
N LEU A 98 1.48 -5.28 1.06
CA LEU A 98 2.12 -4.12 1.69
C LEU A 98 1.50 -2.74 1.35
N PRO A 99 0.96 -2.47 0.13
CA PRO A 99 0.25 -1.21 -0.13
C PRO A 99 -1.20 -1.18 0.38
N LEU A 100 -1.74 -2.28 0.92
CA LEU A 100 -3.14 -2.41 1.34
C LEU A 100 -3.34 -2.47 2.87
N LEU A 101 -2.26 -2.59 3.65
CA LEU A 101 -2.25 -2.53 5.12
C LEU A 101 -1.50 -1.28 5.58
#